data_AF-A0A958B5D7-F1
#
_entry.id   AF-A0A958B5D7-F1
#
_cell.length_a   1.000
_cell.length_b   1.000
_cell.length_c   1.000
_cell.angle_alpha   90.00
_cell.angle_beta   90.00
_cell.angle_gamma   90.00
#
_symmetry.space_group_name_H-M   'P 1'
#
loop_
_entity.id
_entity.type
_entity.pdbx_description
1 polymer ?
#
loop_
_entity_poly.entity_id
_entity_poly.type
_entity_poly.pdbx_seq_one_letter_code
_entity_poly.pdbx_strand_id
1 'polypeptide(L)'
;MIKRLILLVLALTMSLIISACNNAASEPAPTAVPPTAAEPTEQPQAEAPTAEPGESETVATEEPSSAASAAKVAPDQEAETEEAETTIAAIDEIAAASLIPDADIISPAAASAPIPELSYGLVVSQLNDRGYNDLAWAGMKRAEEELGVSVQNLQDPDDRTVGARINQFLNQGVDGVFTTGSTMARATQKAAHDNPDIPFAIIDFPDQSPNDRGLLFDVDAPAFMAGYLAAGMSQSGTVCTYGGQQIPPVLIFMVGFEQGVDYYNDQNDAEVKVLGWHTDPTIPVGGAGVFAGNFNNQAFGQTIAGEFASRDCDIIFPVAGGVGLGTAEVAAENGLTVIGVDADQSLSNPDYADVYLTSVIKRIDQAVFETIAQMADGTFEGNSSYIGTLENGGVDLAPFNSFDDQIPQTLKDDLADIRQELIDGTLLTGWPIGVSRIQMRQNAGNLNLNALRNATYSVDYTADGTASLTNGEYHEPAAPGSAAETEVRLGDQLVYGDLNGDGKDEAITFLVSDPGGSGTFFNLVVIGDVGGKPTQLGSVFLGDRIIIKSLEVEDGLIAVGLVTQGPGDAQSSPTQAVVKIFGLQDDALVELASQIVE
;
A
#
# COMPACT_ATOMS: atom_id res chain seq x y z
N MET A 1 25.17 -10.33 -12.08
CA MET A 1 25.80 -11.57 -12.62
C MET A 1 26.28 -12.57 -11.56
N ILE A 2 26.92 -12.16 -10.45
CA ILE A 2 27.46 -13.09 -9.42
C ILE A 2 26.35 -13.80 -8.63
N LYS A 3 25.24 -13.14 -8.30
CA LYS A 3 24.09 -13.76 -7.60
C LYS A 3 23.36 -14.83 -8.45
N ARG A 4 23.12 -14.56 -9.75
CA ARG A 4 22.58 -15.56 -10.71
C ARG A 4 23.54 -16.73 -10.92
N LEU A 5 24.85 -16.52 -10.87
CA LEU A 5 25.84 -17.59 -10.98
C LEU A 5 25.84 -18.51 -9.75
N ILE A 6 25.59 -17.98 -8.55
CA ILE A 6 25.52 -18.78 -7.31
C ILE A 6 24.26 -19.64 -7.28
N LEU A 7 23.09 -19.10 -7.62
CA LEU A 7 21.84 -19.88 -7.69
C LEU A 7 21.88 -20.96 -8.78
N LEU A 8 22.45 -20.64 -9.95
CA LEU A 8 22.57 -21.60 -11.06
C LEU A 8 23.56 -22.73 -10.73
N VAL A 9 24.65 -22.44 -10.01
CA VAL A 9 25.63 -23.44 -9.56
C VAL A 9 25.05 -24.32 -8.44
N LEU A 10 24.18 -23.78 -7.56
CA LEU A 10 23.45 -24.57 -6.57
C LEU A 10 22.41 -25.49 -7.23
N ALA A 11 21.63 -25.00 -8.21
CA ALA A 11 20.64 -25.81 -8.92
C ALA A 11 21.28 -26.97 -9.72
N LEU A 12 22.42 -26.72 -10.37
CA LEU A 12 23.17 -27.74 -11.11
C LEU A 12 23.84 -28.79 -10.20
N THR A 13 24.29 -28.41 -9.01
CA THR A 13 24.90 -29.37 -8.05
C THR A 13 23.84 -30.23 -7.36
N MET A 14 22.63 -29.70 -7.13
CA MET A 14 21.52 -30.42 -6.50
C MET A 14 20.89 -31.48 -7.44
N SER A 15 20.81 -31.21 -8.75
CA SER A 15 20.38 -32.21 -9.75
C SER A 15 21.30 -33.45 -9.81
N LEU A 16 22.59 -33.28 -9.53
CA LEU A 16 23.56 -34.39 -9.45
C LEU A 16 23.40 -35.24 -8.18
N ILE A 17 22.97 -34.64 -7.07
CA ILE A 17 22.75 -35.33 -5.79
C ILE A 17 21.46 -36.15 -5.82
N ILE A 18 20.38 -35.61 -6.40
CA ILE A 18 19.10 -36.33 -6.56
C ILE A 18 19.28 -37.57 -7.46
N SER A 19 20.10 -37.46 -8.52
CA SER A 19 20.44 -38.60 -9.38
C SER A 19 21.31 -39.65 -8.69
N ALA A 20 22.07 -39.29 -7.65
CA ALA A 20 22.89 -40.22 -6.88
C ALA A 20 22.10 -40.95 -5.77
N CYS A 21 21.14 -40.27 -5.14
CA CYS A 21 20.30 -40.87 -4.09
C CYS A 21 19.33 -41.93 -4.63
N ASN A 22 18.82 -41.79 -5.85
CA ASN A 22 17.94 -42.80 -6.47
C ASN A 22 18.62 -44.16 -6.73
N ASN A 23 19.95 -44.24 -6.72
CA ASN A 23 20.70 -45.48 -6.98
C ASN A 23 21.10 -46.26 -5.71
N ALA A 24 20.84 -45.75 -4.50
CA ALA A 24 21.33 -46.33 -3.25
C ALA A 24 20.26 -47.02 -2.38
N ALA A 25 19.01 -47.14 -2.86
CA ALA A 25 17.93 -47.79 -2.11
C ALA A 25 17.93 -49.32 -2.27
N SER A 26 18.91 -50.01 -1.66
CA SER A 26 18.76 -51.44 -1.36
C SER A 26 19.69 -51.89 -0.22
N GLU A 27 19.32 -51.64 1.04
CA GLU A 27 19.63 -52.51 2.19
C GLU A 27 18.93 -52.02 3.48
N PRO A 28 18.53 -52.89 4.43
CA PRO A 28 17.66 -52.53 5.55
C PRO A 28 18.43 -52.08 6.82
N ALA A 29 17.81 -51.19 7.59
CA ALA A 29 18.37 -50.54 8.78
C ALA A 29 18.44 -51.45 10.04
N PRO A 30 19.41 -51.24 10.96
CA PRO A 30 19.42 -51.86 12.29
C PRO A 30 18.82 -50.94 13.38
N THR A 31 18.26 -51.61 14.40
CA THR A 31 17.46 -51.11 15.53
C THR A 31 18.21 -50.31 16.61
N ALA A 32 17.49 -49.38 17.24
CA ALA A 32 17.93 -48.45 18.29
C ALA A 32 18.14 -49.08 19.70
N VAL A 33 19.03 -48.46 20.48
CA VAL A 33 19.22 -48.67 21.94
C VAL A 33 19.18 -47.30 22.64
N PRO A 34 18.48 -47.11 23.78
CA PRO A 34 18.40 -45.82 24.47
C PRO A 34 19.52 -45.66 25.51
N PRO A 35 19.96 -44.42 25.84
CA PRO A 35 20.87 -44.18 26.96
C PRO A 35 20.17 -43.67 28.24
N THR A 36 20.82 -44.03 29.34
CA THR A 36 20.47 -43.91 30.76
C THR A 36 20.89 -42.57 31.37
N ALA A 37 20.22 -42.18 32.47
CA ALA A 37 20.43 -40.99 33.29
C ALA A 37 21.70 -40.97 34.18
N ALA A 38 22.19 -39.77 34.52
CA ALA A 38 22.76 -39.39 35.84
C ALA A 38 23.18 -37.88 35.92
N GLU A 39 22.43 -37.09 36.72
CA GLU A 39 22.77 -36.30 37.93
C GLU A 39 24.09 -35.47 38.12
N PRO A 40 24.15 -34.50 39.09
CA PRO A 40 24.43 -33.08 38.82
C PRO A 40 25.68 -32.50 39.55
N THR A 41 26.03 -31.22 39.32
CA THR A 41 27.01 -30.52 40.19
C THR A 41 26.81 -29.00 40.29
N GLU A 42 26.60 -28.57 41.55
CA GLU A 42 26.94 -27.34 42.30
C GLU A 42 27.02 -25.92 41.66
N GLN A 43 26.30 -25.00 42.33
CA GLN A 43 26.46 -23.53 42.33
C GLN A 43 27.61 -23.06 43.25
N PRO A 44 28.03 -21.79 43.08
CA PRO A 44 28.29 -20.92 44.25
C PRO A 44 27.53 -19.58 44.22
N GLN A 45 27.12 -19.15 45.42
CA GLN A 45 26.48 -17.89 45.82
C GLN A 45 27.45 -16.69 45.71
N ALA A 46 27.04 -15.53 45.16
CA ALA A 46 26.41 -14.34 45.76
C ALA A 46 27.39 -13.18 46.03
N GLU A 47 27.04 -11.96 45.57
CA GLU A 47 27.16 -10.70 46.33
C GLU A 47 26.48 -9.54 45.56
N ALA A 48 25.68 -8.74 46.28
CA ALA A 48 25.04 -7.51 45.81
C ALA A 48 25.86 -6.27 46.23
N PRO A 49 25.61 -5.09 45.63
CA PRO A 49 25.18 -3.99 46.47
C PRO A 49 24.12 -3.04 45.87
N THR A 50 23.43 -2.38 46.80
CA THR A 50 22.32 -1.42 46.72
C THR A 50 22.73 0.06 46.61
N ALA A 51 21.73 0.90 46.24
CA ALA A 51 21.50 2.33 46.53
C ALA A 51 22.20 3.37 45.61
N GLU A 52 21.65 4.51 45.19
CA GLU A 52 20.34 5.23 45.24
C GLU A 52 20.48 6.48 44.29
N PRO A 53 19.44 7.33 44.07
CA PRO A 53 19.24 8.08 42.82
C PRO A 53 19.88 9.50 42.77
N GLY A 54 20.14 9.99 41.55
CA GLY A 54 20.66 11.34 41.28
C GLY A 54 19.65 12.22 40.53
N GLU A 55 19.48 13.42 41.05
CA GLU A 55 18.66 14.54 40.56
C GLU A 55 19.14 15.05 39.18
N SER A 56 18.21 15.55 38.35
CA SER A 56 18.53 16.34 37.16
C SER A 56 17.82 17.67 37.24
N GLU A 57 18.60 18.74 37.40
CA GLU A 57 18.21 20.13 37.23
C GLU A 57 17.81 20.39 35.77
N THR A 58 16.72 21.14 35.56
CA THR A 58 16.34 21.69 34.25
C THR A 58 16.61 23.20 34.25
N VAL A 59 17.46 23.63 33.32
CA VAL A 59 17.75 25.04 33.05
C VAL A 59 16.76 25.52 31.98
N ALA A 60 15.88 26.44 32.36
CA ALA A 60 15.05 27.21 31.44
C ALA A 60 15.86 28.37 30.86
N THR A 61 15.75 28.59 29.55
CA THR A 61 16.20 29.80 28.86
C THR A 61 14.98 30.51 28.27
N GLU A 62 14.69 31.70 28.80
CA GLU A 62 14.00 32.82 28.12
C GLU A 62 15.00 33.40 27.08
N GLU A 63 14.67 33.95 25.91
CA GLU A 63 13.72 34.98 25.42
C GLU A 63 14.02 35.14 23.87
N PRO A 64 13.47 36.07 23.05
CA PRO A 64 12.17 36.75 23.03
C PRO A 64 11.47 36.78 21.64
N SER A 65 10.17 37.10 21.71
CA SER A 65 9.35 37.97 20.83
C SER A 65 10.05 38.80 19.73
N SER A 66 9.45 38.81 18.53
CA SER A 66 9.42 40.02 17.70
C SER A 66 8.03 40.22 17.08
N ALA A 67 7.59 41.48 17.15
CA ALA A 67 6.26 41.96 16.82
C ALA A 67 6.19 42.55 15.40
N ALA A 68 4.98 42.41 14.84
CA ALA A 68 4.26 43.28 13.92
C ALA A 68 4.96 44.52 13.30
N SER A 69 4.73 44.67 12.00
CA SER A 69 4.47 45.98 11.38
C SER A 69 3.31 45.86 10.39
N ALA A 70 2.39 46.83 10.47
CA ALA A 70 1.15 46.90 9.74
C ALA A 70 1.14 48.07 8.75
N ALA A 71 0.16 47.99 7.82
CA ALA A 71 -0.42 49.06 6.99
C ALA A 71 0.32 49.33 5.65
N LYS A 72 -0.34 49.58 4.50
CA LYS A 72 -1.67 50.19 4.30
C LYS A 72 -2.07 50.20 2.79
N VAL A 73 -3.38 50.25 2.54
CA VAL A 73 -4.12 50.88 1.39
C VAL A 73 -4.40 50.05 0.12
N ALA A 74 -5.70 49.74 -0.06
CA ALA A 74 -6.40 49.49 -1.33
C ALA A 74 -6.84 50.81 -2.02
N PRO A 75 -7.31 50.80 -3.28
CA PRO A 75 -8.78 50.84 -3.41
C PRO A 75 -9.37 50.05 -4.60
N ASP A 76 -10.62 49.64 -4.37
CA ASP A 76 -11.83 49.62 -5.24
C ASP A 76 -11.73 49.38 -6.75
N GLN A 77 -12.58 48.46 -7.25
CA GLN A 77 -13.74 48.69 -8.17
C GLN A 77 -14.48 47.35 -8.35
N GLU A 78 -15.70 47.22 -7.82
CA GLU A 78 -17.02 47.36 -8.48
C GLU A 78 -17.42 46.18 -9.40
N ALA A 79 -18.63 45.69 -9.10
CA ALA A 79 -19.30 44.52 -9.64
C ALA A 79 -20.01 44.82 -10.96
N GLU A 80 -20.27 43.80 -11.76
CA GLU A 80 -21.47 43.75 -12.61
C GLU A 80 -21.90 42.30 -12.89
N THR A 81 -23.16 42.04 -12.54
CA THR A 81 -23.99 40.87 -12.85
C THR A 81 -24.71 41.11 -14.17
N GLU A 82 -24.85 40.10 -15.04
CA GLU A 82 -25.93 40.08 -16.03
C GLU A 82 -26.41 38.63 -16.28
N GLU A 83 -27.67 38.38 -15.90
CA GLU A 83 -28.50 37.31 -16.45
C GLU A 83 -29.09 37.77 -17.80
N ALA A 84 -29.29 36.84 -18.73
CA ALA A 84 -30.30 37.03 -19.78
C ALA A 84 -30.89 35.68 -20.23
N GLU A 85 -32.19 35.56 -19.99
CA GLU A 85 -33.08 34.46 -20.32
C GLU A 85 -33.68 34.60 -21.74
N THR A 86 -34.22 33.49 -22.24
CA THR A 86 -35.32 33.33 -23.24
C THR A 86 -35.04 33.40 -24.75
N THR A 87 -35.42 32.36 -25.50
CA THR A 87 -36.76 32.27 -26.14
C THR A 87 -37.04 30.94 -26.86
N ILE A 88 -38.32 30.58 -26.78
CA ILE A 88 -39.03 29.42 -27.34
C ILE A 88 -39.50 29.72 -28.77
N ALA A 89 -39.53 28.72 -29.67
CA ALA A 89 -40.63 28.54 -30.65
C ALA A 89 -40.59 27.14 -31.32
N ALA A 90 -41.75 26.48 -31.27
CA ALA A 90 -42.10 25.19 -31.87
C ALA A 90 -42.37 25.28 -33.39
N ILE A 91 -42.71 24.15 -34.03
CA ILE A 91 -43.94 23.92 -34.84
C ILE A 91 -43.96 22.49 -35.45
N ASP A 92 -45.06 21.79 -35.14
CA ASP A 92 -45.91 20.79 -35.86
C ASP A 92 -45.29 19.59 -36.60
N GLU A 93 -45.62 18.34 -36.26
CA GLU A 93 -46.92 17.61 -36.27
C GLU A 93 -47.40 17.24 -37.69
N ILE A 94 -47.42 15.94 -38.04
CA ILE A 94 -48.52 15.33 -38.81
C ILE A 94 -48.89 13.95 -38.23
N ALA A 95 -50.17 13.90 -37.89
CA ALA A 95 -50.99 12.85 -37.30
C ALA A 95 -51.34 11.64 -38.18
N ALA A 96 -52.01 10.70 -37.50
CA ALA A 96 -53.14 9.84 -37.91
C ALA A 96 -52.80 8.35 -38.09
N ALA A 97 -52.99 7.48 -37.10
CA ALA A 97 -54.23 7.00 -36.46
C ALA A 97 -55.04 6.00 -37.31
N SER A 98 -55.25 4.80 -36.76
CA SER A 98 -56.47 4.01 -36.99
C SER A 98 -56.84 3.23 -35.72
N LEU A 99 -58.11 3.39 -35.35
CA LEU A 99 -58.87 2.88 -34.20
C LEU A 99 -59.02 1.35 -34.23
N ILE A 100 -59.27 0.65 -33.10
CA ILE A 100 -60.60 0.35 -32.51
C ILE A 100 -60.42 -0.33 -31.12
N PRO A 101 -61.42 -0.27 -30.20
CA PRO A 101 -61.22 -0.14 -28.74
C PRO A 101 -61.73 -1.31 -27.84
N ASP A 102 -61.60 -1.05 -26.54
CA ASP A 102 -62.31 -1.55 -25.35
C ASP A 102 -61.84 -2.84 -24.66
N ALA A 103 -61.23 -2.68 -23.48
CA ALA A 103 -61.86 -3.04 -22.20
C ALA A 103 -61.08 -2.45 -20.98
N ASP A 104 -61.85 -1.84 -20.09
CA ASP A 104 -61.55 -1.21 -18.78
C ASP A 104 -60.42 -1.83 -17.93
N ILE A 105 -59.67 -0.98 -17.17
CA ILE A 105 -59.60 -0.93 -15.68
C ILE A 105 -58.81 0.33 -15.20
N ILE A 106 -59.52 1.26 -14.56
CA ILE A 106 -59.25 2.04 -13.33
C ILE A 106 -57.83 2.64 -13.03
N SER A 107 -57.81 3.98 -12.99
CA SER A 107 -57.05 4.94 -12.15
C SER A 107 -55.58 5.28 -12.44
N PRO A 108 -55.21 6.59 -12.49
CA PRO A 108 -53.84 7.04 -12.64
C PRO A 108 -53.14 7.08 -11.27
N ALA A 109 -52.05 6.32 -11.11
CA ALA A 109 -51.06 6.57 -10.06
C ALA A 109 -49.78 5.78 -10.33
N ALA A 110 -48.80 6.43 -10.94
CA ALA A 110 -47.43 6.43 -10.48
C ALA A 110 -46.70 7.56 -11.23
N ALA A 111 -46.88 8.80 -10.76
CA ALA A 111 -45.69 9.63 -10.70
C ALA A 111 -44.76 8.86 -9.75
N SER A 112 -43.66 8.30 -10.25
CA SER A 112 -42.67 7.72 -9.35
C SER A 112 -42.31 8.81 -8.34
N ALA A 113 -42.28 8.46 -7.06
CA ALA A 113 -41.79 9.37 -6.05
C ALA A 113 -40.45 9.98 -6.50
N PRO A 114 -40.13 11.23 -6.15
CA PRO A 114 -38.74 11.67 -6.21
C PRO A 114 -37.94 10.62 -5.44
N ILE A 115 -36.91 10.08 -6.09
CA ILE A 115 -35.92 9.23 -5.45
C ILE A 115 -35.39 10.02 -4.23
N PRO A 116 -35.22 9.42 -3.05
CA PRO A 116 -34.57 10.11 -1.95
C PRO A 116 -33.22 10.64 -2.46
N GLU A 117 -33.02 11.95 -2.33
CA GLU A 117 -31.78 12.62 -2.72
C GLU A 117 -30.71 12.18 -1.72
N LEU A 118 -29.89 11.20 -2.11
CA LEU A 118 -28.78 10.72 -1.29
C LEU A 118 -27.71 11.79 -1.22
N SER A 119 -27.06 11.94 -0.07
CA SER A 119 -26.08 13.00 0.18
C SER A 119 -24.76 12.42 0.67
N TYR A 120 -23.63 12.85 0.12
CA TYR A 120 -22.30 12.35 0.50
C TYR A 120 -21.35 13.47 0.88
N GLY A 121 -20.59 13.28 1.96
CA GLY A 121 -19.62 14.25 2.45
C GLY A 121 -18.17 13.83 2.20
N LEU A 122 -17.33 14.73 1.69
CA LEU A 122 -15.89 14.53 1.54
C LEU A 122 -15.12 15.43 2.52
N VAL A 123 -14.26 14.86 3.36
CA VAL A 123 -13.27 15.61 4.15
C VAL A 123 -11.92 15.53 3.44
N VAL A 124 -11.36 16.68 3.09
CA VAL A 124 -10.05 16.82 2.42
C VAL A 124 -9.16 17.79 3.18
N SER A 125 -7.84 17.69 2.98
CA SER A 125 -6.90 18.62 3.62
C SER A 125 -7.00 20.04 3.02
N GLN A 126 -7.12 20.11 1.70
CA GLN A 126 -7.24 21.34 0.91
C GLN A 126 -7.80 21.00 -0.48
N LEU A 127 -8.22 22.00 -1.25
CA LEU A 127 -8.52 21.90 -2.68
C LEU A 127 -7.57 22.80 -3.49
N ASN A 128 -7.60 22.66 -4.81
CA ASN A 128 -6.75 23.33 -5.80
C ASN A 128 -5.30 22.84 -5.82
N ASP A 129 -5.06 21.57 -5.46
CA ASP A 129 -3.75 20.93 -5.57
C ASP A 129 -3.46 20.38 -6.97
N ARG A 130 -4.43 20.48 -7.88
CA ARG A 130 -4.38 20.00 -9.27
C ARG A 130 -4.06 18.51 -9.39
N GLY A 131 -4.41 17.73 -8.36
CA GLY A 131 -4.07 16.32 -8.27
C GLY A 131 -4.94 15.60 -7.25
N TYR A 132 -4.32 15.00 -6.25
CA TYR A 132 -4.91 14.12 -5.25
C TYR A 132 -6.30 14.55 -4.70
N ASN A 133 -6.38 15.72 -4.06
CA ASN A 133 -7.64 16.15 -3.42
C ASN A 133 -8.66 16.64 -4.46
N ASP A 134 -8.20 17.30 -5.53
CA ASP A 134 -9.07 17.74 -6.62
C ASP A 134 -9.70 16.56 -7.38
N LEU A 135 -8.99 15.44 -7.55
CA LEU A 135 -9.53 14.21 -8.14
C LEU A 135 -10.60 13.57 -7.26
N ALA A 136 -10.38 13.52 -5.94
CA ALA A 136 -11.40 13.05 -5.01
C ALA A 136 -12.69 13.88 -5.12
N TRP A 137 -12.56 15.20 -5.16
CA TRP A 137 -13.70 16.09 -5.36
C TRP A 137 -14.34 15.95 -6.74
N ALA A 138 -13.54 15.77 -7.80
CA ALA A 138 -14.05 15.53 -9.15
C ALA A 138 -14.91 14.26 -9.22
N GLY A 139 -14.50 13.18 -8.54
CA GLY A 139 -15.30 11.95 -8.43
C GLY A 139 -16.66 12.20 -7.76
N MET A 140 -16.68 12.94 -6.64
CA MET A 140 -17.92 13.35 -5.98
C MET A 140 -18.82 14.18 -6.91
N LYS A 141 -18.25 15.17 -7.59
CA LYS A 141 -18.97 16.06 -8.50
C LYS A 141 -19.56 15.31 -9.69
N ARG A 142 -18.81 14.38 -10.26
CA ARG A 142 -19.30 13.51 -11.33
C ARG A 142 -20.46 12.64 -10.86
N ALA A 143 -20.42 12.14 -9.63
CA ALA A 143 -21.54 11.39 -9.06
C ALA A 143 -22.79 12.26 -8.90
N GLU A 144 -22.66 13.51 -8.46
CA GLU A 144 -23.79 14.44 -8.42
C GLU A 144 -24.41 14.66 -9.81
N GLU A 145 -23.58 14.85 -10.83
CA GLU A 145 -24.04 15.08 -12.20
C GLU A 145 -24.68 13.84 -12.84
N GLU A 146 -24.09 12.65 -12.69
CA GLU A 146 -24.52 11.43 -13.38
C GLU A 146 -25.54 10.60 -12.59
N LEU A 147 -25.49 10.64 -11.25
CA LEU A 147 -26.34 9.81 -10.37
C LEU A 147 -27.45 10.61 -9.69
N GLY A 148 -27.41 11.95 -9.72
CA GLY A 148 -28.40 12.82 -9.10
C GLY A 148 -28.35 12.82 -7.57
N VAL A 149 -27.18 12.53 -7.00
CA VAL A 149 -26.91 12.60 -5.55
C VAL A 149 -26.44 14.01 -5.18
N SER A 150 -26.62 14.43 -3.94
CA SER A 150 -26.03 15.67 -3.40
C SER A 150 -24.61 15.41 -2.89
N VAL A 151 -23.66 16.30 -3.15
CA VAL A 151 -22.30 16.18 -2.59
C VAL A 151 -21.81 17.44 -1.90
N GLN A 152 -21.06 17.27 -0.82
CA GLN A 152 -20.48 18.37 -0.04
C GLN A 152 -19.03 18.07 0.29
N ASN A 153 -18.20 19.11 0.45
CA ASN A 153 -16.85 18.97 0.97
C ASN A 153 -16.60 19.89 2.17
N LEU A 154 -15.70 19.47 3.05
CA LEU A 154 -15.13 20.27 4.12
C LEU A 154 -13.60 20.15 4.04
N GLN A 155 -12.93 21.30 3.94
CA GLN A 155 -11.47 21.37 3.99
C GLN A 155 -11.01 21.48 5.45
N ASP A 156 -10.06 20.64 5.86
CA ASP A 156 -9.44 20.67 7.17
C ASP A 156 -7.94 20.34 7.12
N PRO A 157 -7.06 21.34 7.22
CA PRO A 157 -5.62 21.13 7.17
C PRO A 157 -5.05 20.62 8.52
N ASP A 158 -5.85 20.54 9.59
CA ASP A 158 -5.42 20.03 10.90
C ASP A 158 -6.07 18.68 11.17
N ASP A 159 -5.26 17.62 11.12
CA ASP A 159 -5.71 16.24 11.35
C ASP A 159 -6.44 16.07 12.70
N ARG A 160 -6.14 16.90 13.70
CA ARG A 160 -6.75 16.85 15.03
C ARG A 160 -8.23 17.25 15.01
N THR A 161 -8.69 18.00 14.00
CA THR A 161 -10.07 18.49 13.88
C THR A 161 -10.91 17.72 12.87
N VAL A 162 -10.34 16.77 12.14
CA VAL A 162 -11.03 15.91 11.15
C VAL A 162 -12.28 15.23 11.74
N GLY A 163 -12.20 14.71 12.96
CA GLY A 163 -13.35 14.08 13.63
C GLY A 163 -14.55 15.04 13.81
N ALA A 164 -14.30 16.33 14.01
CA ALA A 164 -15.37 17.33 14.08
C ALA A 164 -16.03 17.56 12.71
N ARG A 165 -15.27 17.47 11.60
CA ARG A 165 -15.79 17.58 10.23
C ARG A 165 -16.64 16.38 9.86
N ILE A 166 -16.17 15.18 10.17
CA ILE A 166 -16.95 13.96 9.99
C ILE A 166 -18.26 14.05 10.78
N ASN A 167 -18.21 14.44 12.05
CA ASN A 167 -19.42 14.64 12.86
C ASN A 167 -20.35 15.73 12.30
N GLN A 168 -19.81 16.75 11.63
CA GLN A 168 -20.64 17.75 10.97
C GLN A 168 -21.48 17.13 9.85
N PHE A 169 -20.89 16.29 8.99
CA PHE A 169 -21.63 15.55 7.97
C PHE A 169 -22.64 14.58 8.56
N LEU A 170 -22.25 13.81 9.58
CA LEU A 170 -23.17 12.87 10.26
C LEU A 170 -24.38 13.60 10.87
N ASN A 171 -24.17 14.77 11.49
CA ASN A 171 -25.26 15.60 12.02
C ASN A 171 -26.16 16.21 10.93
N GLN A 172 -25.64 16.35 9.70
CA GLN A 172 -26.43 16.78 8.54
C GLN A 172 -27.23 15.64 7.91
N GLY A 173 -26.98 14.39 8.33
CA GLY A 173 -27.68 13.21 7.83
C GLY A 173 -27.23 12.79 6.43
N VAL A 174 -25.92 12.89 6.13
CA VAL A 174 -25.37 12.30 4.90
C VAL A 174 -25.51 10.77 4.91
N ASP A 175 -25.62 10.20 3.72
CA ASP A 175 -25.72 8.76 3.44
C ASP A 175 -24.35 8.08 3.26
N GLY A 176 -23.25 8.84 3.30
CA GLY A 176 -21.90 8.31 3.34
C GLY A 176 -20.83 9.38 3.50
N VAL A 177 -19.64 8.98 3.97
CA VAL A 177 -18.52 9.88 4.24
C VAL A 177 -17.23 9.37 3.60
N PHE A 178 -16.55 10.25 2.87
CA PHE A 178 -15.23 10.03 2.30
C PHE A 178 -14.18 10.85 3.07
N THR A 179 -13.01 10.26 3.29
CA THR A 179 -11.83 10.94 3.85
C THR A 179 -10.57 10.60 3.05
N THR A 180 -9.49 11.34 3.28
CA THR A 180 -8.28 11.22 2.45
C THR A 180 -7.01 11.02 3.27
N GLY A 181 -6.27 9.96 2.96
CA GLY A 181 -4.92 9.70 3.46
C GLY A 181 -4.85 9.16 4.90
N SER A 182 -3.69 8.62 5.25
CA SER A 182 -3.43 7.96 6.53
C SER A 182 -3.61 8.87 7.75
N THR A 183 -3.43 10.18 7.60
CA THR A 183 -3.55 11.12 8.72
C THR A 183 -4.99 11.24 9.21
N MET A 184 -5.97 11.01 8.34
CA MET A 184 -7.41 11.00 8.66
C MET A 184 -7.93 9.63 9.12
N ALA A 185 -7.13 8.56 8.98
CA ALA A 185 -7.56 7.18 9.20
C ALA A 185 -8.13 6.93 10.59
N ARG A 186 -7.48 7.42 11.65
CA ARG A 186 -7.95 7.23 13.03
C ARG A 186 -9.32 7.87 13.28
N ALA A 187 -9.54 9.08 12.74
CA ALA A 187 -10.82 9.76 12.89
C ALA A 187 -11.92 9.06 12.10
N THR A 188 -11.58 8.58 10.89
CA THR A 188 -12.46 7.81 10.01
C THR A 188 -12.89 6.50 10.65
N GLN A 189 -11.94 5.67 11.10
CA GLN A 189 -12.19 4.41 11.79
C GLN A 189 -13.10 4.60 13.00
N LYS A 190 -12.81 5.62 13.83
CA LYS A 190 -13.65 5.90 15.01
C LYS A 190 -15.08 6.25 14.60
N ALA A 191 -15.26 7.09 13.59
CA ALA A 191 -16.59 7.48 13.13
C ALA A 191 -17.34 6.31 12.48
N ALA A 192 -16.65 5.49 11.69
CA ALA A 192 -17.21 4.28 11.08
C ALA A 192 -17.71 3.29 12.15
N HIS A 193 -16.90 3.02 13.18
CA HIS A 193 -17.28 2.19 14.31
C HIS A 193 -18.49 2.72 15.08
N ASP A 194 -18.55 4.03 15.32
CA ASP A 194 -19.65 4.65 16.07
C ASP A 194 -20.96 4.76 15.25
N ASN A 195 -20.90 4.58 13.93
CA ASN A 195 -22.02 4.73 13.00
C ASN A 195 -22.08 3.55 12.02
N PRO A 196 -22.37 2.31 12.49
CA PRO A 196 -22.26 1.09 11.68
C PRO A 196 -23.20 1.02 10.48
N ASP A 197 -24.27 1.82 10.47
CA ASP A 197 -25.26 1.88 9.38
C ASP A 197 -24.89 2.89 8.28
N ILE A 198 -23.85 3.71 8.49
CA ILE A 198 -23.39 4.70 7.50
C ILE A 198 -22.13 4.15 6.83
N PRO A 199 -22.07 4.09 5.49
CA PRO A 199 -20.88 3.66 4.78
C PRO A 199 -19.80 4.75 4.78
N PHE A 200 -18.55 4.32 4.89
CA PHE A 200 -17.34 5.16 4.84
C PHE A 200 -16.42 4.68 3.72
N ALA A 201 -15.61 5.60 3.21
CA ALA A 201 -14.49 5.24 2.35
C ALA A 201 -13.28 6.15 2.62
N ILE A 202 -12.08 5.58 2.52
CA ILE A 202 -10.83 6.30 2.76
C ILE A 202 -9.86 6.13 1.60
N ILE A 203 -9.37 7.25 1.06
CA ILE A 203 -8.46 7.28 -0.09
C ILE A 203 -7.01 7.11 0.39
N ASP A 204 -6.19 6.33 -0.32
CA ASP A 204 -4.78 6.02 0.00
C ASP A 204 -4.57 5.41 1.40
N PHE A 205 -5.58 4.73 1.93
CA PHE A 205 -5.47 3.97 3.17
C PHE A 205 -6.36 2.73 3.11
N PRO A 206 -5.97 1.59 3.70
CA PRO A 206 -6.82 0.40 3.74
C PRO A 206 -8.05 0.63 4.61
N ASP A 207 -9.13 -0.12 4.34
CA ASP A 207 -10.30 -0.14 5.22
C ASP A 207 -9.93 -0.52 6.66
N GLN A 208 -10.64 0.06 7.62
CA GLN A 208 -10.37 -0.12 9.05
C GLN A 208 -11.58 -0.62 9.85
N SER A 209 -12.73 -0.81 9.20
CA SER A 209 -14.01 -1.14 9.84
C SER A 209 -15.00 -1.81 8.88
N PRO A 210 -15.96 -2.65 9.35
CA PRO A 210 -16.88 -3.38 8.49
C PRO A 210 -17.75 -2.58 7.52
N ASN A 211 -17.97 -1.29 7.81
CA ASN A 211 -18.71 -0.34 6.99
C ASN A 211 -17.79 0.67 6.27
N ASP A 212 -16.48 0.43 6.24
CA ASP A 212 -15.46 1.27 5.60
C ASP A 212 -14.86 0.55 4.39
N ARG A 213 -14.41 1.34 3.40
CA ARG A 213 -13.72 0.85 2.20
C ARG A 213 -12.47 1.67 1.92
N GLY A 214 -11.31 1.03 1.91
CA GLY A 214 -10.07 1.67 1.47
C GLY A 214 -9.97 1.73 -0.05
N LEU A 215 -9.54 2.87 -0.60
CA LEU A 215 -9.27 3.07 -2.02
C LEU A 215 -7.76 3.20 -2.22
N LEU A 216 -7.11 2.09 -2.59
CA LEU A 216 -5.66 1.93 -2.71
C LEU A 216 -5.21 1.92 -4.18
N PHE A 217 -3.93 2.19 -4.42
CA PHE A 217 -3.38 2.32 -5.79
C PHE A 217 -1.95 1.79 -5.86
N ASP A 218 -1.68 0.91 -6.84
CA ASP A 218 -0.38 0.29 -7.12
C ASP A 218 0.51 1.18 -7.96
N VAL A 219 0.95 2.26 -7.35
CA VAL A 219 1.73 3.28 -8.06
C VAL A 219 3.19 2.92 -8.29
N ASP A 220 3.69 1.82 -7.74
CA ASP A 220 5.04 1.33 -7.99
C ASP A 220 5.25 0.98 -9.47
N ALA A 221 4.25 0.33 -10.08
CA ALA A 221 4.34 -0.11 -11.47
C ALA A 221 4.41 1.05 -12.48
N PRO A 222 3.48 2.03 -12.48
CA PRO A 222 3.62 3.18 -13.36
C PRO A 222 4.76 4.13 -12.93
N ALA A 223 5.15 4.18 -11.65
CA ALA A 223 6.36 4.92 -11.25
C ALA A 223 7.64 4.29 -11.81
N PHE A 224 7.72 2.97 -11.87
CA PHE A 224 8.79 2.25 -12.56
C PHE A 224 8.85 2.61 -14.04
N MET A 225 7.70 2.60 -14.72
CA MET A 225 7.61 3.05 -16.11
C MET A 225 8.06 4.51 -16.26
N ALA A 226 7.67 5.40 -15.34
CA ALA A 226 8.11 6.80 -15.32
C ALA A 226 9.63 6.94 -15.13
N GLY A 227 10.24 6.13 -14.27
CA GLY A 227 11.69 6.08 -14.09
C GLY A 227 12.42 5.65 -15.36
N TYR A 228 11.94 4.58 -16.00
CA TYR A 228 12.49 4.09 -17.27
C TYR A 228 12.39 5.15 -18.38
N LEU A 229 11.22 5.80 -18.51
CA LEU A 229 11.01 6.90 -19.45
C LEU A 229 11.94 8.08 -19.17
N ALA A 230 12.07 8.49 -17.91
CA ALA A 230 12.94 9.59 -17.50
C ALA A 230 14.41 9.30 -17.87
N ALA A 231 14.87 8.08 -17.62
CA ALA A 231 16.23 7.67 -17.96
C ALA A 231 16.47 7.66 -19.47
N GLY A 232 15.49 7.21 -20.26
CA GLY A 232 15.56 7.22 -21.73
C GLY A 232 15.45 8.60 -22.38
N MET A 233 14.86 9.57 -21.67
CA MET A 233 14.70 10.94 -22.17
C MET A 233 15.75 11.93 -21.64
N SER A 234 16.44 11.60 -20.55
CA SER A 234 17.45 12.48 -19.95
C SER A 234 18.61 12.74 -20.92
N GLN A 235 18.97 14.01 -21.05
CA GLN A 235 20.11 14.49 -21.84
C GLN A 235 21.37 14.67 -20.98
N SER A 236 21.18 14.98 -19.68
CA SER A 236 22.29 15.16 -18.73
C SER A 236 22.73 13.83 -18.10
N GLY A 237 21.88 12.80 -18.16
CA GLY A 237 22.06 11.56 -17.41
C GLY A 237 21.79 11.72 -15.91
N THR A 238 21.06 12.75 -15.50
CA THR A 238 20.67 12.98 -14.10
C THR A 238 19.19 13.35 -14.02
N VAL A 239 18.43 12.50 -13.35
CA VAL A 239 17.02 12.70 -13.05
C VAL A 239 16.83 12.82 -11.54
N CYS A 240 15.72 13.41 -11.10
CA CYS A 240 15.51 13.67 -9.68
C CYS A 240 14.11 13.32 -9.23
N THR A 241 13.99 12.96 -7.96
CA THR A 241 12.70 12.81 -7.29
C THR A 241 12.79 13.31 -5.86
N TYR A 242 11.68 13.79 -5.32
CA TYR A 242 11.56 14.18 -3.92
C TYR A 242 10.11 13.99 -3.46
N GLY A 243 9.92 13.79 -2.15
CA GLY A 243 8.60 13.51 -1.59
C GLY A 243 7.98 14.69 -0.86
N GLY A 244 6.65 14.66 -0.69
CA GLY A 244 5.94 15.54 0.24
C GLY A 244 6.23 15.15 1.68
N GLN A 245 5.75 13.98 2.10
CA GLN A 245 6.04 13.37 3.39
C GLN A 245 6.65 11.99 3.23
N GLN A 246 7.45 11.57 4.21
CA GLN A 246 8.03 10.23 4.23
C GLN A 246 7.01 9.23 4.78
N ILE A 247 6.01 8.91 3.97
CA ILE A 247 4.91 8.00 4.29
C ILE A 247 4.77 6.92 3.21
N PRO A 248 4.23 5.73 3.50
CA PRO A 248 4.19 4.63 2.55
C PRO A 248 3.61 5.00 1.16
N PRO A 249 2.49 5.73 1.03
CA PRO A 249 1.96 6.14 -0.28
C PRO A 249 2.94 6.95 -1.14
N VAL A 250 3.88 7.68 -0.54
CA VAL A 250 4.93 8.42 -1.24
C VAL A 250 6.12 7.50 -1.55
N LEU A 251 6.52 6.67 -0.60
CA LEU A 251 7.69 5.79 -0.75
C LEU A 251 7.52 4.78 -1.90
N ILE A 252 6.30 4.30 -2.14
CA ILE A 252 5.97 3.38 -3.25
C ILE A 252 6.42 3.98 -4.60
N PHE A 253 6.07 5.25 -4.87
CA PHE A 253 6.48 5.95 -6.09
C PHE A 253 8.00 6.11 -6.18
N MET A 254 8.64 6.48 -5.07
CA MET A 254 10.06 6.82 -5.03
C MET A 254 10.91 5.59 -5.35
N VAL A 255 10.56 4.44 -4.75
CA VAL A 255 11.20 3.14 -5.03
C VAL A 255 10.95 2.73 -6.47
N GLY A 256 9.69 2.73 -6.93
CA GLY A 256 9.37 2.37 -8.31
C GLY A 256 10.18 3.19 -9.33
N PHE A 257 10.22 4.52 -9.15
CA PHE A 257 10.98 5.43 -10.02
C PHE A 257 12.47 5.11 -10.08
N GLU A 258 13.15 4.97 -8.93
CA GLU A 258 14.58 4.63 -8.91
C GLU A 258 14.85 3.28 -9.59
N GLN A 259 14.01 2.28 -9.29
CA GLN A 259 14.15 0.95 -9.87
C GLN A 259 13.90 0.92 -11.38
N GLY A 260 13.03 1.78 -11.89
CA GLY A 260 12.83 1.99 -13.33
C GLY A 260 14.06 2.59 -14.03
N VAL A 261 14.72 3.55 -13.38
CA VAL A 261 15.98 4.14 -13.85
C VAL A 261 17.10 3.10 -13.86
N ASP A 262 17.23 2.33 -12.78
CA ASP A 262 18.22 1.24 -12.69
C ASP A 262 17.98 0.16 -13.75
N TYR A 263 16.72 -0.20 -14.00
CA TYR A 263 16.38 -1.15 -15.06
C TYR A 263 16.76 -0.62 -16.44
N TYR A 264 16.50 0.67 -16.73
CA TYR A 264 16.94 1.29 -17.98
C TYR A 264 18.46 1.21 -18.14
N ASN A 265 19.21 1.53 -17.07
CA ASN A 265 20.67 1.46 -17.06
C ASN A 265 21.17 0.04 -17.39
N ASP A 266 20.58 -0.98 -16.75
CA ASP A 266 20.93 -2.38 -16.96
C ASP A 266 20.62 -2.86 -18.39
N GLN A 267 19.49 -2.44 -18.99
CA GLN A 267 19.11 -2.85 -20.35
C GLN A 267 19.90 -2.12 -21.43
N ASN A 268 20.37 -0.89 -21.17
CA ASN A 268 20.96 -0.02 -22.19
C ASN A 268 22.45 0.26 -21.99
N ASP A 269 23.12 -0.35 -21.00
CA ASP A 269 24.51 -0.05 -20.61
C ASP A 269 24.71 1.46 -20.36
N ALA A 270 23.74 2.07 -19.66
CA ALA A 270 23.70 3.49 -19.34
C ALA A 270 24.05 3.75 -17.86
N GLU A 271 24.36 5.01 -17.53
CA GLU A 271 24.73 5.44 -16.17
C GLU A 271 23.90 6.66 -15.73
N VAL A 272 22.58 6.60 -15.90
CA VAL A 272 21.66 7.64 -15.43
C VAL A 272 21.58 7.62 -13.90
N LYS A 273 21.66 8.78 -13.26
CA LYS A 273 21.63 8.92 -11.80
C LYS A 273 20.31 9.48 -11.32
N VAL A 274 19.83 8.97 -10.18
CA VAL A 274 18.72 9.56 -9.43
C VAL A 274 19.26 10.43 -8.30
N LEU A 275 18.79 11.67 -8.21
CA LEU A 275 19.01 12.54 -7.04
C LEU A 275 17.73 12.68 -6.22
N GLY A 276 17.90 12.86 -4.91
CA GLY A 276 16.80 13.18 -3.99
C GLY A 276 16.08 11.96 -3.40
N TRP A 277 16.39 10.75 -3.88
CA TRP A 277 16.00 9.49 -3.26
C TRP A 277 17.09 8.45 -3.43
N HIS A 278 17.18 7.54 -2.47
CA HIS A 278 17.91 6.29 -2.59
C HIS A 278 17.22 5.21 -1.75
N THR A 279 16.86 4.11 -2.39
CA THR A 279 16.25 2.94 -1.75
C THR A 279 17.29 2.23 -0.90
N ASP A 280 16.97 2.01 0.37
CA ASP A 280 17.82 1.24 1.26
C ASP A 280 17.26 -0.19 1.34
N PRO A 281 17.95 -1.20 0.76
CA PRO A 281 17.45 -2.57 0.75
C PRO A 281 17.40 -3.20 2.16
N THR A 282 17.95 -2.53 3.19
CA THR A 282 17.92 -2.98 4.58
C THR A 282 16.73 -2.43 5.37
N ILE A 283 16.04 -1.42 4.84
CA ILE A 283 14.84 -0.83 5.45
C ILE A 283 13.61 -1.44 4.78
N PRO A 284 12.77 -2.19 5.51
CA PRO A 284 11.49 -2.64 4.98
C PRO A 284 10.69 -1.40 4.55
N VAL A 285 10.36 -1.31 3.26
CA VAL A 285 9.64 -0.20 2.63
C VAL A 285 10.23 1.19 2.92
N GLY A 286 11.51 1.41 2.58
CA GLY A 286 12.13 2.71 2.81
C GLY A 286 13.47 2.98 2.12
N GLY A 287 14.05 4.10 2.52
CA GLY A 287 15.23 4.70 1.90
C GLY A 287 15.49 6.09 2.47
N ALA A 288 16.55 6.72 1.99
CA ALA A 288 16.89 8.09 2.34
C ALA A 288 16.48 9.03 1.21
N GLY A 289 15.83 10.14 1.54
CA GLY A 289 15.39 11.09 0.51
C GLY A 289 15.18 12.50 1.01
N VAL A 290 14.87 13.37 0.06
CA VAL A 290 14.49 14.76 0.28
C VAL A 290 12.97 14.84 0.41
N PHE A 291 12.50 15.42 1.51
CA PHE A 291 11.07 15.57 1.79
C PHE A 291 10.73 16.98 2.22
N ALA A 292 9.62 17.52 1.71
CA ALA A 292 9.10 18.83 2.11
C ALA A 292 8.53 18.82 3.55
N GLY A 293 8.18 17.65 4.06
CA GLY A 293 7.47 17.43 5.32
C GLY A 293 5.96 17.71 5.26
N ASN A 294 5.43 18.10 4.09
CA ASN A 294 4.03 18.44 3.85
C ASN A 294 3.70 18.36 2.35
N PHE A 295 2.45 18.67 1.98
CA PHE A 295 1.95 18.64 0.60
C PHE A 295 1.49 20.01 0.07
N ASN A 296 1.87 21.12 0.72
CA ASN A 296 1.34 22.46 0.39
C ASN A 296 2.38 23.58 0.27
N ASN A 297 3.62 23.37 0.70
CA ASN A 297 4.69 24.36 0.63
C ASN A 297 5.31 24.47 -0.78
N GLN A 298 4.66 25.19 -1.70
CA GLN A 298 5.18 25.43 -3.06
C GLN A 298 6.56 26.09 -3.09
N ALA A 299 6.90 26.94 -2.11
CA ALA A 299 8.21 27.58 -2.03
C ALA A 299 9.34 26.55 -1.80
N PHE A 300 9.05 25.45 -1.10
CA PHE A 300 9.98 24.31 -1.02
C PHE A 300 10.18 23.68 -2.41
N GLY A 301 9.10 23.45 -3.15
CA GLY A 301 9.14 22.91 -4.52
C GLY A 301 9.96 23.75 -5.49
N GLN A 302 9.82 25.08 -5.41
CA GLN A 302 10.64 26.03 -6.18
C GLN A 302 12.13 25.92 -5.78
N THR A 303 12.41 25.91 -4.48
CA THR A 303 13.79 25.87 -3.96
C THR A 303 14.50 24.59 -4.38
N ILE A 304 13.88 23.43 -4.14
CA ILE A 304 14.50 22.14 -4.43
C ILE A 304 14.66 21.91 -5.94
N ALA A 305 13.73 22.40 -6.76
CA ALA A 305 13.87 22.36 -8.22
C ALA A 305 15.08 23.16 -8.70
N GLY A 306 15.30 24.35 -8.15
CA GLY A 306 16.49 25.15 -8.46
C GLY A 306 17.79 24.49 -7.98
N GLU A 307 17.77 23.84 -6.82
CA GLU A 307 18.91 23.06 -6.33
C GLU A 307 19.22 21.86 -7.23
N PHE A 308 18.20 21.12 -7.67
CA PHE A 308 18.37 20.03 -8.62
C PHE A 308 18.89 20.50 -9.99
N ALA A 309 18.35 21.60 -10.51
CA ALA A 309 18.84 22.22 -11.75
C ALA A 309 20.34 22.57 -11.66
N SER A 310 20.78 23.09 -10.50
CA SER A 310 22.19 23.40 -10.24
C SER A 310 23.12 22.18 -10.19
N ARG A 311 22.55 20.98 -10.09
CA ARG A 311 23.22 19.68 -10.04
C ARG A 311 22.97 18.85 -11.31
N ASP A 312 22.74 19.55 -12.42
CA ASP A 312 22.54 19.00 -13.77
C ASP A 312 21.31 18.08 -13.91
N CYS A 313 20.34 18.20 -13.02
CA CYS A 313 19.07 17.47 -13.17
C CYS A 313 18.23 18.07 -14.30
N ASP A 314 17.72 17.25 -15.22
CA ASP A 314 16.89 17.71 -16.34
C ASP A 314 15.43 17.22 -16.30
N ILE A 315 15.14 16.15 -15.56
CA ILE A 315 13.77 15.64 -15.35
C ILE A 315 13.53 15.45 -13.84
N ILE A 316 12.44 16.04 -13.34
CA ILE A 316 12.06 15.99 -11.91
C ILE A 316 10.71 15.28 -11.74
N PHE A 317 10.65 14.32 -10.83
CA PHE A 317 9.43 13.63 -10.40
C PHE A 317 9.04 14.06 -8.98
N PRO A 318 8.25 15.14 -8.80
CA PRO A 318 7.85 15.64 -7.48
C PRO A 318 6.66 14.86 -6.88
N VAL A 319 6.93 13.84 -6.06
CA VAL A 319 5.91 13.04 -5.35
C VAL A 319 5.37 13.77 -4.11
N ALA A 320 4.82 14.97 -4.31
CA ALA A 320 4.63 15.96 -3.26
C ALA A 320 3.33 16.77 -3.35
N GLY A 321 2.32 16.29 -4.08
CA GLY A 321 1.03 16.97 -4.23
C GLY A 321 1.20 18.43 -4.65
N GLY A 322 0.53 19.35 -3.94
CA GLY A 322 0.59 20.78 -4.23
C GLY A 322 2.00 21.41 -4.17
N VAL A 323 2.97 20.79 -3.49
CA VAL A 323 4.38 21.25 -3.50
C VAL A 323 4.97 21.17 -4.92
N GLY A 324 4.59 20.14 -5.71
CA GLY A 324 5.09 19.92 -7.06
C GLY A 324 4.70 21.02 -8.06
N LEU A 325 3.66 21.80 -7.76
CA LEU A 325 3.29 22.96 -8.59
C LEU A 325 4.39 24.04 -8.60
N GLY A 326 5.12 24.19 -7.49
CA GLY A 326 6.29 25.09 -7.45
C GLY A 326 7.47 24.56 -8.28
N THR A 327 7.58 23.25 -8.46
CA THR A 327 8.57 22.64 -9.36
C THR A 327 8.23 22.93 -10.82
N ALA A 328 6.95 22.85 -11.21
CA ALA A 328 6.53 23.14 -12.58
C ALA A 328 6.84 24.58 -13.00
N GLU A 329 6.66 25.54 -12.09
CA GLU A 329 7.03 26.95 -12.31
C GLU A 329 8.53 27.10 -12.60
N VAL A 330 9.39 26.54 -11.75
CA VAL A 330 10.85 26.61 -11.94
C VAL A 330 11.31 25.82 -13.17
N ALA A 331 10.66 24.71 -13.46
CA ALA A 331 10.95 23.90 -14.64
C ALA A 331 10.73 24.71 -15.93
N ALA A 332 9.63 25.46 -16.01
CA ALA A 332 9.32 26.32 -17.16
C ALA A 332 10.37 27.42 -17.36
N GLU A 333 10.89 27.99 -16.27
CA GLU A 333 11.93 29.03 -16.32
C GLU A 333 13.32 28.49 -16.71
N ASN A 334 13.62 27.24 -16.35
CA ASN A 334 14.97 26.66 -16.46
C ASN A 334 15.07 25.60 -17.57
N GLY A 335 14.00 25.34 -18.32
CA GLY A 335 13.97 24.32 -19.38
C GLY A 335 14.08 22.89 -18.85
N LEU A 336 13.60 22.65 -17.63
CA LEU A 336 13.51 21.31 -17.05
C LEU A 336 12.18 20.68 -17.46
N THR A 337 12.10 19.36 -17.33
CA THR A 337 10.85 18.62 -17.53
C THR A 337 10.37 18.03 -16.20
N VAL A 338 9.06 17.86 -16.05
CA VAL A 338 8.41 17.35 -14.86
C VAL A 338 7.61 16.10 -15.20
N ILE A 339 7.60 15.13 -14.29
CA ILE A 339 6.63 14.02 -14.32
C ILE A 339 5.56 14.34 -13.27
N GLY A 340 4.31 14.51 -13.69
CA GLY A 340 3.21 14.80 -12.78
C GLY A 340 2.79 13.60 -11.93
N VAL A 341 1.97 13.86 -10.91
CA VAL A 341 1.52 12.85 -9.93
C VAL A 341 0.00 12.96 -9.75
N ASP A 342 -0.65 11.80 -9.64
CA ASP A 342 -2.08 11.56 -9.44
C ASP A 342 -2.97 11.93 -10.64
N ALA A 343 -2.96 13.18 -11.09
CA ALA A 343 -3.70 13.62 -12.27
C ALA A 343 -2.78 13.73 -13.50
N ASP A 344 -3.36 13.74 -14.71
CA ASP A 344 -2.65 14.27 -15.87
C ASP A 344 -2.46 15.78 -15.69
N GLN A 345 -1.29 16.17 -15.20
CA GLN A 345 -1.00 17.56 -14.85
C GLN A 345 -0.79 18.45 -16.07
N SER A 346 -0.61 17.89 -17.26
CA SER A 346 -0.67 18.69 -18.49
C SER A 346 -2.06 19.29 -18.71
N LEU A 347 -3.10 18.62 -18.20
CA LEU A 347 -4.50 19.06 -18.29
C LEU A 347 -4.94 19.80 -17.03
N SER A 348 -4.57 19.31 -15.84
CA SER A 348 -5.01 19.91 -14.57
C SER A 348 -4.23 21.19 -14.21
N ASN A 349 -3.02 21.36 -14.76
CA ASN A 349 -2.16 22.54 -14.59
C ASN A 349 -1.78 23.17 -15.94
N PRO A 350 -2.76 23.75 -16.68
CA PRO A 350 -2.58 24.16 -18.07
C PRO A 350 -1.57 25.31 -18.27
N ASP A 351 -1.34 26.11 -17.23
CA ASP A 351 -0.37 27.21 -17.28
C ASP A 351 1.08 26.70 -17.47
N TYR A 352 1.32 25.44 -17.11
CA TYR A 352 2.61 24.77 -17.21
C TYR A 352 2.51 23.45 -18.00
N ALA A 353 1.51 23.30 -18.88
CA ALA A 353 1.28 22.05 -19.61
C ALA A 353 2.53 21.56 -20.37
N ASP A 354 3.30 22.51 -20.92
CA ASP A 354 4.46 22.24 -21.77
C ASP A 354 5.68 21.66 -21.03
N VAL A 355 5.71 21.67 -19.69
CA VAL A 355 6.82 21.07 -18.93
C VAL A 355 6.54 19.64 -18.48
N TYR A 356 5.31 19.13 -18.66
CA TYR A 356 4.96 17.78 -18.21
C TYR A 356 5.28 16.72 -19.27
N LEU A 357 6.29 15.89 -19.03
CA LEU A 357 6.65 14.76 -19.91
C LEU A 357 5.52 13.72 -19.98
N THR A 358 4.96 13.43 -18.81
CA THR A 358 3.85 12.52 -18.55
C THR A 358 3.41 12.78 -17.10
N SER A 359 2.50 11.98 -16.57
CA SER A 359 2.17 11.92 -15.15
C SER A 359 1.96 10.46 -14.74
N VAL A 360 2.36 10.10 -13.53
CA VAL A 360 1.93 8.84 -12.93
C VAL A 360 0.53 9.06 -12.36
N ILE A 361 -0.49 8.51 -13.03
CA ILE A 361 -1.89 8.80 -12.71
C ILE A 361 -2.48 7.79 -11.73
N LYS A 362 -3.38 8.28 -10.87
CA LYS A 362 -4.31 7.49 -10.07
C LYS A 362 -5.73 7.88 -10.45
N ARG A 363 -6.58 6.90 -10.79
CA ARG A 363 -8.00 7.13 -11.08
C ARG A 363 -8.83 7.24 -9.79
N ILE A 364 -8.43 8.17 -8.92
CA ILE A 364 -9.14 8.49 -7.67
C ILE A 364 -10.56 8.96 -7.96
N ASP A 365 -10.71 9.79 -9.00
CA ASP A 365 -12.00 10.26 -9.51
C ASP A 365 -12.94 9.08 -9.81
N GLN A 366 -12.44 8.06 -10.49
CA GLN A 366 -13.20 6.87 -10.85
C GLN A 366 -13.54 6.04 -9.60
N ALA A 367 -12.57 5.78 -8.73
CA ALA A 367 -12.76 4.97 -7.54
C ALA A 367 -13.80 5.59 -6.58
N VAL A 368 -13.76 6.92 -6.41
CA VAL A 368 -14.76 7.68 -5.64
C VAL A 368 -16.14 7.59 -6.30
N PHE A 369 -16.22 7.86 -7.61
CA PHE A 369 -17.47 7.78 -8.36
C PHE A 369 -18.13 6.39 -8.24
N GLU A 370 -17.37 5.31 -8.47
CA GLU A 370 -17.86 3.94 -8.38
C GLU A 370 -18.30 3.57 -6.96
N THR A 371 -17.57 4.06 -5.95
CA THR A 371 -17.95 3.84 -4.55
C THR A 371 -19.26 4.54 -4.21
N ILE A 372 -19.47 5.78 -4.67
CA ILE A 372 -20.75 6.48 -4.50
C ILE A 372 -21.86 5.76 -5.24
N ALA A 373 -21.62 5.28 -6.46
CA ALA A 373 -22.60 4.53 -7.23
C ALA A 373 -23.09 3.29 -6.47
N GLN A 374 -22.16 2.53 -5.87
CA GLN A 374 -22.47 1.35 -5.06
C GLN A 374 -23.17 1.71 -3.73
N MET A 375 -22.80 2.84 -3.11
CA MET A 375 -23.53 3.33 -1.94
C MET A 375 -24.97 3.72 -2.32
N ALA A 376 -25.16 4.31 -3.50
CA ALA A 376 -26.44 4.85 -3.95
C ALA A 376 -27.43 3.78 -4.40
N ASP A 377 -26.95 2.71 -5.05
CA ASP A 377 -27.78 1.58 -5.47
C ASP A 377 -27.92 0.47 -4.40
N GLY A 378 -27.19 0.61 -3.29
CA GLY A 378 -27.22 -0.31 -2.15
C GLY A 378 -26.36 -1.57 -2.32
N THR A 379 -25.43 -1.61 -3.28
CA THR A 379 -24.47 -2.72 -3.44
C THR A 379 -23.12 -2.46 -2.78
N PHE A 380 -22.96 -1.38 -2.00
CA PHE A 380 -21.74 -1.11 -1.26
C PHE A 380 -21.44 -2.22 -0.25
N GLU A 381 -20.19 -2.67 -0.26
CA GLU A 381 -19.65 -3.64 0.70
C GLU A 381 -18.49 -2.97 1.43
N GLY A 382 -18.54 -2.91 2.77
CA GLY A 382 -17.35 -2.52 3.55
C GLY A 382 -16.37 -3.69 3.68
N ASN A 383 -15.18 -3.44 4.22
CA ASN A 383 -14.05 -4.38 4.22
C ASN A 383 -13.71 -4.94 2.82
N SER A 384 -14.00 -4.18 1.77
CA SER A 384 -13.76 -4.57 0.38
C SER A 384 -12.90 -3.51 -0.32
N SER A 385 -11.66 -3.34 0.15
CA SER A 385 -10.74 -2.36 -0.42
C SER A 385 -10.66 -2.45 -1.95
N TYR A 386 -10.86 -1.32 -2.62
CA TYR A 386 -10.56 -1.19 -4.04
C TYR A 386 -9.05 -1.03 -4.20
N ILE A 387 -8.49 -1.65 -5.23
CA ILE A 387 -7.08 -1.46 -5.58
C ILE A 387 -6.94 -1.13 -7.06
N GLY A 388 -6.47 0.08 -7.35
CA GLY A 388 -6.17 0.52 -8.70
C GLY A 388 -4.85 -0.06 -9.19
N THR A 389 -4.85 -0.74 -10.33
CA THR A 389 -3.69 -1.38 -10.96
C THR A 389 -3.59 -0.99 -12.43
N LEU A 390 -2.46 -1.33 -13.06
CA LEU A 390 -2.30 -1.22 -14.51
C LEU A 390 -3.32 -2.07 -15.28
N GLU A 391 -3.73 -3.22 -14.72
CA GLU A 391 -4.65 -4.16 -15.35
C GLU A 391 -6.08 -3.61 -15.40
N ASN A 392 -6.56 -3.03 -14.29
CA ASN A 392 -7.91 -2.43 -14.24
C ASN A 392 -7.93 -0.96 -14.66
N GLY A 393 -6.79 -0.38 -15.03
CA GLY A 393 -6.66 1.03 -15.43
C GLY A 393 -6.83 2.01 -14.28
N GLY A 394 -6.76 1.55 -13.03
CA GLY A 394 -6.81 2.37 -11.83
C GLY A 394 -5.56 3.22 -11.63
N VAL A 395 -4.43 2.81 -12.23
CA VAL A 395 -3.20 3.59 -12.36
C VAL A 395 -2.59 3.39 -13.74
N ASP A 396 -1.84 4.37 -14.24
CA ASP A 396 -1.07 4.27 -15.50
C ASP A 396 -0.07 5.43 -15.64
N LEU A 397 0.61 5.52 -16.78
CA LEU A 397 1.17 6.77 -17.27
C LEU A 397 0.13 7.57 -18.06
N ALA A 398 0.09 8.88 -17.86
CA ALA A 398 -0.63 9.80 -18.73
C ALA A 398 0.01 9.82 -20.13
N PRO A 399 -0.74 10.26 -21.17
CA PRO A 399 -0.16 10.53 -22.48
C PRO A 399 1.05 11.47 -22.41
N PHE A 400 1.91 11.38 -23.43
CA PHE A 400 3.12 12.21 -23.49
C PHE A 400 2.88 13.63 -24.02
N ASN A 401 1.66 13.93 -24.47
CA ASN A 401 1.22 15.25 -24.91
C ASN A 401 2.23 15.92 -25.89
N SER A 402 2.75 17.09 -25.55
CA SER A 402 3.71 17.84 -26.39
C SER A 402 5.08 17.14 -26.56
N PHE A 403 5.38 16.12 -25.75
CA PHE A 403 6.59 15.32 -25.86
C PHE A 403 6.44 14.07 -26.73
N ASP A 404 5.22 13.74 -27.20
CA ASP A 404 4.99 12.47 -27.90
C ASP A 404 5.89 12.29 -29.13
N ASP A 405 6.08 13.34 -29.93
CA ASP A 405 6.96 13.30 -31.12
C ASP A 405 8.46 13.26 -30.78
N GLN A 406 8.82 13.60 -29.54
CA GLN A 406 10.22 13.66 -29.07
C GLN A 406 10.67 12.32 -28.47
N ILE A 407 9.73 11.50 -28.01
CA ILE A 407 10.03 10.20 -27.41
C ILE A 407 10.34 9.19 -28.52
N PRO A 408 11.53 8.57 -28.50
CA PRO A 408 11.90 7.55 -29.48
C PRO A 408 10.87 6.41 -29.52
N GLN A 409 10.53 5.93 -30.72
CA GLN A 409 9.57 4.82 -30.85
C GLN A 409 10.01 3.57 -30.08
N THR A 410 11.31 3.28 -30.05
CA THR A 410 11.86 2.15 -29.28
C THR A 410 11.55 2.29 -27.79
N LEU A 411 11.66 3.50 -27.23
CA LEU A 411 11.34 3.75 -25.82
C LEU A 411 9.83 3.58 -25.55
N LYS A 412 8.96 3.95 -26.50
CA LYS A 412 7.51 3.69 -26.39
C LYS A 412 7.20 2.19 -26.43
N ASP A 413 7.88 1.45 -27.30
CA ASP A 413 7.72 0.01 -27.43
C ASP A 413 8.22 -0.69 -26.15
N ASP A 414 9.38 -0.29 -25.63
CA ASP A 414 9.93 -0.80 -24.36
C ASP A 414 8.95 -0.55 -23.18
N LEU A 415 8.35 0.63 -23.11
CA LEU A 415 7.34 0.95 -22.08
C LEU A 415 6.08 0.07 -22.20
N ALA A 416 5.66 -0.28 -23.42
CA ALA A 416 4.53 -1.16 -23.63
C ALA A 416 4.83 -2.59 -23.18
N ASP A 417 6.04 -3.09 -23.48
CA ASP A 417 6.51 -4.41 -23.04
C ASP A 417 6.67 -4.45 -21.52
N ILE A 418 7.32 -3.44 -20.92
CA ILE A 418 7.47 -3.29 -19.46
C ILE A 418 6.11 -3.24 -18.78
N ARG A 419 5.14 -2.49 -19.31
CA ARG A 419 3.77 -2.43 -18.77
C ARG A 419 3.16 -3.84 -18.71
N GLN A 420 3.34 -4.63 -19.77
CA GLN A 420 2.82 -6.00 -19.82
C GLN A 420 3.56 -6.93 -18.84
N GLU A 421 4.89 -6.87 -18.76
CA GLU A 421 5.68 -7.66 -17.81
C GLU A 421 5.35 -7.31 -16.36
N LEU A 422 5.09 -6.03 -16.07
CA LEU A 422 4.61 -5.57 -14.78
C LEU A 422 3.22 -6.16 -14.52
N ILE A 423 2.26 -6.07 -15.44
CA ILE A 423 0.92 -6.70 -15.30
C ILE A 423 1.03 -8.19 -15.01
N ASP A 424 1.85 -8.91 -15.79
CA ASP A 424 2.05 -10.35 -15.69
C ASP A 424 2.84 -10.74 -14.42
N GLY A 425 3.50 -9.79 -13.76
CA GLY A 425 4.32 -9.99 -12.58
C GLY A 425 5.70 -10.61 -12.86
N THR A 426 6.10 -10.69 -14.14
CA THR A 426 7.42 -11.19 -14.54
C THR A 426 8.53 -10.16 -14.34
N LEU A 427 8.16 -8.89 -14.21
CA LEU A 427 9.04 -7.80 -13.80
C LEU A 427 8.60 -7.27 -12.43
N LEU A 428 9.56 -7.11 -11.51
CA LEU A 428 9.31 -6.61 -10.16
C LEU A 428 9.82 -5.16 -10.04
N THR A 429 9.06 -4.34 -9.34
CA THR A 429 9.35 -2.91 -9.15
C THR A 429 10.35 -2.62 -8.05
N GLY A 430 10.83 -3.65 -7.33
CA GLY A 430 11.67 -3.50 -6.14
C GLY A 430 10.94 -3.01 -4.89
N TRP A 431 9.67 -2.58 -5.01
CA TRP A 431 8.80 -2.41 -3.85
C TRP A 431 8.39 -3.81 -3.34
N PRO A 432 8.71 -4.18 -2.08
CA PRO A 432 8.28 -5.47 -1.54
C PRO A 432 6.76 -5.51 -1.54
N ILE A 433 6.21 -6.38 -2.39
CA ILE A 433 4.77 -6.53 -2.56
C ILE A 433 4.16 -7.01 -1.24
N GLY A 434 3.27 -6.19 -0.69
CA GLY A 434 2.45 -6.55 0.46
C GLY A 434 1.29 -5.58 0.59
N VAL A 435 0.40 -5.56 -0.40
CA VAL A 435 -1.07 -5.40 -0.25
C VAL A 435 -1.86 -5.44 -1.58
N SER A 436 -1.25 -5.62 -2.77
CA SER A 436 -2.05 -5.58 -4.00
C SER A 436 -1.96 -6.75 -4.95
N ARG A 437 -0.78 -7.13 -5.49
CA ARG A 437 -0.77 -8.21 -6.48
C ARG A 437 -1.03 -9.60 -5.90
N ILE A 438 -0.81 -9.78 -4.60
CA ILE A 438 -1.16 -11.01 -3.86
C ILE A 438 -2.54 -10.91 -3.20
N GLN A 439 -3.04 -9.69 -2.95
CA GLN A 439 -4.39 -9.46 -2.43
C GLN A 439 -5.46 -9.65 -3.53
N MET A 440 -5.11 -9.45 -4.81
CA MET A 440 -6.02 -9.60 -5.95
C MET A 440 -6.39 -11.04 -6.31
N ARG A 441 -5.71 -12.08 -5.78
CA ARG A 441 -6.26 -13.45 -5.77
C ARG A 441 -7.30 -13.67 -4.65
N GLN A 442 -7.38 -12.76 -3.68
CA GLN A 442 -8.09 -12.99 -2.41
C GLN A 442 -9.54 -12.50 -2.34
N ASN A 443 -10.09 -11.88 -3.38
CA ASN A 443 -11.51 -11.51 -3.38
C ASN A 443 -12.47 -12.63 -3.87
N ALA A 444 -12.02 -13.89 -3.95
CA ALA A 444 -12.93 -15.02 -4.24
C ALA A 444 -12.55 -16.37 -3.62
N GLY A 445 -11.74 -16.41 -2.56
CA GLY A 445 -11.26 -17.66 -1.95
C GLY A 445 -11.47 -17.78 -0.44
N ASN A 446 -11.44 -19.00 0.09
CA ASN A 446 -11.59 -19.30 1.53
C ASN A 446 -10.31 -19.08 2.36
N LEU A 447 -9.21 -18.65 1.73
CA LEU A 447 -7.92 -18.34 2.36
C LEU A 447 -7.62 -16.84 2.44
N ASN A 448 -8.63 -15.98 2.37
CA ASN A 448 -8.44 -14.53 2.53
C ASN A 448 -7.98 -14.18 3.95
N LEU A 449 -7.32 -13.02 4.11
CA LEU A 449 -6.78 -12.57 5.41
C LEU A 449 -7.81 -12.59 6.55
N ASN A 450 -9.07 -12.22 6.29
CA ASN A 450 -10.12 -12.25 7.31
C ASN A 450 -10.41 -13.70 7.77
N ALA A 451 -10.48 -14.65 6.83
CA ALA A 451 -10.63 -16.06 7.13
C ALA A 451 -9.43 -16.59 7.94
N LEU A 452 -8.20 -16.22 7.57
CA LEU A 452 -6.98 -16.61 8.30
C LEU A 452 -6.93 -16.03 9.71
N ARG A 453 -7.35 -14.77 9.89
CA ARG A 453 -7.44 -14.08 11.19
C ARG A 453 -8.50 -14.66 12.12
N ASN A 454 -9.41 -15.49 11.61
CA ASN A 454 -10.47 -16.15 12.38
C ASN A 454 -10.39 -17.68 12.30
N ALA A 455 -9.24 -18.22 11.87
CA ALA A 455 -8.99 -19.65 11.77
C ALA A 455 -8.45 -20.25 13.09
N THR A 456 -8.45 -21.57 13.17
CA THR A 456 -7.85 -22.33 14.26
C THR A 456 -6.51 -22.90 13.82
N TYR A 457 -5.49 -22.71 14.64
CA TYR A 457 -4.12 -23.17 14.39
C TYR A 457 -3.65 -24.12 15.49
N SER A 458 -2.77 -25.06 15.15
CA SER A 458 -2.05 -25.88 16.13
C SER A 458 -0.91 -25.07 16.73
N VAL A 459 -0.91 -24.94 18.05
CA VAL A 459 0.06 -24.12 18.79
C VAL A 459 0.46 -24.82 20.08
N ASP A 460 1.72 -25.24 20.15
CA ASP A 460 2.29 -26.02 21.26
C ASP A 460 2.23 -25.32 22.63
N TYR A 461 2.10 -24.00 22.62
CA TYR A 461 2.13 -23.17 23.83
C TYR A 461 0.77 -22.97 24.49
N THR A 462 -0.30 -23.45 23.86
CA THR A 462 -1.67 -23.31 24.39
C THR A 462 -2.10 -24.54 25.18
N ALA A 463 -2.99 -24.38 26.15
CA ALA A 463 -3.45 -25.46 27.03
C ALA A 463 -4.09 -26.63 26.26
N ASP A 464 -4.83 -26.31 25.20
CA ASP A 464 -5.52 -27.28 24.34
C ASP A 464 -4.69 -27.66 23.09
N GLY A 465 -3.46 -27.15 22.96
CA GLY A 465 -2.59 -27.36 21.79
C GLY A 465 -3.10 -26.70 20.51
N THR A 466 -4.12 -25.83 20.61
CA THR A 466 -4.69 -25.07 19.50
C THR A 466 -5.05 -23.65 19.92
N ALA A 467 -4.93 -22.71 18.99
CA ALA A 467 -5.35 -21.32 19.13
C ALA A 467 -6.43 -21.01 18.09
N SER A 468 -7.65 -20.72 18.54
CA SER A 468 -8.70 -20.20 17.66
C SER A 468 -8.63 -18.68 17.68
N LEU A 469 -8.07 -18.10 16.61
CA LEU A 469 -7.85 -16.67 16.55
C LEU A 469 -9.18 -15.93 16.39
N THR A 470 -9.24 -14.72 16.92
CA THR A 470 -10.29 -13.74 16.65
C THR A 470 -9.59 -12.45 16.21
N ASN A 471 -9.85 -12.01 14.99
CA ASN A 471 -9.17 -10.85 14.38
C ASN A 471 -7.63 -10.94 14.39
N GLY A 472 -7.08 -12.15 14.31
CA GLY A 472 -5.64 -12.41 14.23
C GLY A 472 -4.98 -12.69 15.57
N GLU A 473 -5.72 -12.68 16.68
CA GLU A 473 -5.15 -12.85 18.03
C GLU A 473 -5.90 -13.90 18.84
N TYR A 474 -5.20 -14.56 19.77
CA TYR A 474 -5.75 -15.48 20.76
C TYR A 474 -5.04 -15.26 22.10
N HIS A 475 -5.81 -15.31 23.19
CA HIS A 475 -5.33 -15.05 24.55
C HIS A 475 -5.87 -16.12 25.51
N GLU A 476 -5.02 -16.60 26.40
CA GLU A 476 -5.42 -17.38 27.58
C GLU A 476 -4.47 -17.14 28.78
N PRO A 477 -4.86 -17.44 30.03
CA PRO A 477 -3.93 -17.37 31.14
C PRO A 477 -2.76 -18.36 30.96
N ALA A 478 -1.51 -17.89 31.10
CA ALA A 478 -0.31 -18.73 30.92
C ALA A 478 -0.20 -19.90 31.92
N ALA A 479 -0.95 -19.84 33.02
CA ALA A 479 -1.19 -20.95 33.93
C ALA A 479 -2.51 -20.72 34.67
N PRO A 480 -3.14 -21.76 35.26
CA PRO A 480 -4.36 -21.60 36.05
C PRO A 480 -4.19 -20.55 37.16
N GLY A 481 -4.91 -19.43 37.04
CA GLY A 481 -4.86 -18.30 37.98
C GLY A 481 -3.68 -17.32 37.79
N SER A 482 -2.92 -17.44 36.70
CA SER A 482 -1.86 -16.49 36.34
C SER A 482 -2.42 -15.14 35.89
N ALA A 483 -1.69 -14.06 36.18
CA ALA A 483 -1.92 -12.73 35.60
C ALA A 483 -1.18 -12.52 34.27
N ALA A 484 -0.20 -13.38 33.96
CA ALA A 484 0.44 -13.41 32.65
C ALA A 484 -0.42 -14.23 31.68
N GLU A 485 -0.50 -13.78 30.44
CA GLU A 485 -1.26 -14.42 29.36
C GLU A 485 -0.32 -15.11 28.37
N THR A 486 -0.78 -16.22 27.82
CA THR A 486 -0.30 -16.76 26.56
C THR A 486 -1.04 -16.04 25.44
N GLU A 487 -0.29 -15.36 24.59
CA GLU A 487 -0.79 -14.67 23.42
C GLU A 487 -0.29 -15.39 22.16
N VAL A 488 -1.17 -15.52 21.17
CA VAL A 488 -0.83 -16.03 19.84
C VAL A 488 -1.34 -15.03 18.82
N ARG A 489 -0.45 -14.57 17.93
CA ARG A 489 -0.77 -13.63 16.86
C ARG A 489 -0.43 -14.20 15.50
N LEU A 490 -1.27 -13.90 14.52
CA LEU A 490 -0.97 -14.09 13.11
C LEU A 490 0.05 -13.02 12.66
N GLY A 491 1.09 -13.43 11.95
CA GLY A 491 2.12 -12.52 11.45
C GLY A 491 1.61 -11.61 10.33
N ASP A 492 2.29 -10.46 10.18
CA ASP A 492 1.90 -9.42 9.22
C ASP A 492 2.27 -9.77 7.76
N GLN A 493 3.23 -10.68 7.57
CA GLN A 493 3.63 -11.16 6.24
C GLN A 493 2.79 -12.36 5.84
N LEU A 494 2.26 -12.31 4.62
CA LEU A 494 1.40 -13.34 4.05
C LEU A 494 1.68 -13.44 2.55
N VAL A 495 2.10 -14.62 2.11
CA VAL A 495 2.30 -14.94 0.68
C VAL A 495 1.47 -16.15 0.30
N TYR A 496 1.28 -16.36 -1.00
CA TYR A 496 0.49 -17.46 -1.54
C TYR A 496 1.27 -18.14 -2.65
N GLY A 497 1.21 -19.47 -2.70
CA GLY A 497 1.78 -20.24 -3.79
C GLY A 497 1.34 -21.69 -3.75
N ASP A 498 1.34 -22.33 -4.91
CA ASP A 498 1.06 -23.76 -5.07
C ASP A 498 2.27 -24.57 -4.59
N LEU A 499 2.23 -25.04 -3.33
CA LEU A 499 3.31 -25.80 -2.71
C LEU A 499 3.20 -27.30 -2.99
N ASN A 500 1.99 -27.78 -3.28
CA ASN A 500 1.68 -29.20 -3.42
C ASN A 500 1.53 -29.64 -4.90
N GLY A 501 1.53 -28.69 -5.85
CA GLY A 501 1.43 -28.90 -7.29
C GLY A 501 0.02 -29.23 -7.79
N ASP A 502 -1.03 -28.94 -7.02
CA ASP A 502 -2.43 -29.23 -7.36
C ASP A 502 -3.12 -28.09 -8.15
N GLY A 503 -2.39 -27.00 -8.40
CA GLY A 503 -2.88 -25.81 -9.11
C GLY A 503 -3.71 -24.86 -8.25
N LYS A 504 -3.74 -25.04 -6.92
CA LYS A 504 -4.33 -24.11 -5.97
C LYS A 504 -3.24 -23.58 -5.04
N ASP A 505 -3.36 -22.32 -4.68
CA ASP A 505 -2.40 -21.75 -3.76
C ASP A 505 -2.72 -22.13 -2.32
N GLU A 506 -1.68 -22.44 -1.55
CA GLU A 506 -1.66 -22.36 -0.11
C GLU A 506 -1.33 -20.94 0.36
N ALA A 507 -1.84 -20.55 1.52
CA ALA A 507 -1.41 -19.35 2.23
C ALA A 507 -0.22 -19.70 3.13
N ILE A 508 0.80 -18.84 3.14
CA ILE A 508 2.00 -18.99 3.96
C ILE A 508 2.18 -17.73 4.81
N THR A 509 2.28 -17.91 6.12
CA THR A 509 2.45 -16.81 7.07
C THR A 509 3.15 -17.31 8.33
N PHE A 510 3.16 -16.51 9.38
CA PHE A 510 3.78 -16.84 10.66
C PHE A 510 2.74 -16.88 11.79
N LEU A 511 2.98 -17.72 12.79
CA LEU A 511 2.39 -17.59 14.11
C LEU A 511 3.46 -17.12 15.08
N VAL A 512 3.14 -16.07 15.82
CA VAL A 512 3.98 -15.51 16.88
C VAL A 512 3.34 -15.84 18.21
N SER A 513 4.04 -16.55 19.07
CA SER A 513 3.52 -16.98 20.38
C SER A 513 4.33 -16.41 21.52
N ASP A 514 3.64 -15.80 22.47
CA ASP A 514 4.19 -15.20 23.69
C ASP A 514 3.55 -15.92 24.91
N PRO A 515 4.13 -17.01 25.43
CA PRO A 515 3.50 -17.87 26.45
C PRO A 515 3.51 -17.29 27.87
N GLY A 516 3.54 -15.96 28.02
CA GLY A 516 3.62 -15.26 29.30
C GLY A 516 5.01 -15.25 29.95
N GLY A 517 6.05 -15.63 29.20
CA GLY A 517 7.47 -15.58 29.60
C GLY A 517 8.24 -14.43 28.96
N SER A 518 9.57 -14.56 28.84
CA SER A 518 10.45 -13.59 28.16
C SER A 518 10.82 -13.98 26.73
N GLY A 519 10.26 -15.08 26.22
CA GLY A 519 10.48 -15.58 24.87
C GLY A 519 9.29 -15.28 23.96
N THR A 520 9.59 -15.12 22.67
CA THR A 520 8.62 -14.88 21.60
C THR A 520 8.92 -15.86 20.48
N PHE A 521 8.03 -16.80 20.25
CA PHE A 521 8.30 -17.98 19.42
C PHE A 521 7.65 -17.82 18.05
N PHE A 522 8.44 -18.00 17.00
CA PHE A 522 7.99 -17.86 15.62
C PHE A 522 7.86 -19.23 14.97
N ASN A 523 6.69 -19.52 14.42
CA ASN A 523 6.43 -20.68 13.59
C ASN A 523 6.06 -20.22 12.19
N LEU A 524 6.67 -20.79 11.15
CA LEU A 524 6.16 -20.70 9.78
C LEU A 524 4.97 -21.64 9.66
N VAL A 525 3.88 -21.18 9.07
CA VAL A 525 2.65 -21.96 8.89
C VAL A 525 2.18 -21.91 7.45
N VAL A 526 1.71 -23.06 6.96
CA VAL A 526 1.09 -23.24 5.65
C VAL A 526 -0.37 -23.60 5.86
N ILE A 527 -1.28 -22.89 5.20
CA ILE A 527 -2.73 -23.04 5.31
C ILE A 527 -3.32 -23.33 3.93
N GLY A 528 -4.10 -24.39 3.82
CA GLY A 528 -4.81 -24.79 2.61
C GLY A 528 -6.32 -24.67 2.74
N ASP A 529 -7.02 -24.58 1.61
CA ASP A 529 -8.48 -24.62 1.58
C ASP A 529 -8.98 -26.07 1.61
N VAL A 530 -9.32 -26.56 2.80
CA VAL A 530 -9.88 -27.90 2.99
C VAL A 530 -11.37 -27.80 3.24
N GLY A 531 -12.16 -28.11 2.21
CA GLY A 531 -13.62 -28.14 2.31
C GLY A 531 -14.27 -26.77 2.49
N GLY A 532 -13.65 -25.72 1.94
CA GLY A 532 -14.15 -24.35 2.00
C GLY A 532 -13.69 -23.59 3.25
N LYS A 533 -12.64 -24.05 3.91
CA LYS A 533 -12.18 -23.50 5.19
C LYS A 533 -10.66 -23.44 5.26
N PRO A 534 -10.09 -22.36 5.83
CA PRO A 534 -8.67 -22.29 6.10
C PRO A 534 -8.28 -23.37 7.11
N THR A 535 -7.42 -24.28 6.68
CA THR A 535 -6.94 -25.39 7.50
C THR A 535 -5.42 -25.40 7.45
N GLN A 536 -4.78 -25.34 8.62
CA GLN A 536 -3.34 -25.48 8.72
C GLN A 536 -2.92 -26.86 8.18
N LEU A 537 -2.12 -26.86 7.12
CA LEU A 537 -1.55 -28.08 6.53
C LEU A 537 -0.28 -28.47 7.26
N GLY A 538 0.59 -27.51 7.56
CA GLY A 538 1.87 -27.76 8.21
C GLY A 538 2.42 -26.53 8.93
N SER A 539 3.32 -26.79 9.87
CA SER A 539 4.06 -25.74 10.58
C SER A 539 5.46 -26.19 10.96
N VAL A 540 6.39 -25.24 11.02
CA VAL A 540 7.76 -25.48 11.50
C VAL A 540 8.24 -24.34 12.38
N PHE A 541 8.89 -24.68 13.48
CA PHE A 541 9.47 -23.71 14.39
C PHE A 541 10.70 -23.06 13.78
N LEU A 542 10.72 -21.73 13.72
CA LEU A 542 11.81 -20.94 13.17
C LEU A 542 12.80 -20.46 14.23
N GLY A 543 12.32 -20.15 15.43
CA GLY A 543 13.17 -19.69 16.53
C GLY A 543 12.48 -18.83 17.59
N ASP A 544 13.22 -18.52 18.65
CA ASP A 544 12.82 -17.60 19.74
C ASP A 544 13.47 -16.23 19.52
N ARG A 545 12.66 -15.17 19.53
CA ARG A 545 13.04 -13.76 19.36
C ARG A 545 13.87 -13.50 18.10
N ILE A 546 13.56 -14.23 17.03
CA ILE A 546 14.13 -13.98 15.70
C ILE A 546 13.51 -12.72 15.09
N ILE A 547 14.16 -12.18 14.06
CA ILE A 547 13.63 -11.05 13.28
C ILE A 547 13.35 -11.55 11.87
N ILE A 548 12.08 -11.62 11.47
CA ILE A 548 11.71 -11.93 10.09
C ILE A 548 12.05 -10.74 9.19
N LYS A 549 12.71 -11.01 8.06
CA LYS A 549 13.13 -10.01 7.05
C LYS A 549 12.34 -10.16 5.76
N SER A 550 12.13 -11.39 5.30
CA SER A 550 11.35 -11.67 4.10
C SER A 550 10.64 -13.02 4.20
N LEU A 551 9.55 -13.13 3.47
CA LEU A 551 8.82 -14.36 3.20
C LEU A 551 8.47 -14.36 1.72
N GLU A 552 8.95 -15.37 1.01
CA GLU A 552 8.79 -15.51 -0.44
C GLU A 552 8.39 -16.96 -0.76
N VAL A 553 7.67 -17.15 -1.86
CA VAL A 553 7.33 -18.47 -2.38
C VAL A 553 7.58 -18.50 -3.89
N GLU A 554 8.35 -19.48 -4.36
CA GLU A 554 8.72 -19.66 -5.76
C GLU A 554 8.89 -21.15 -6.04
N ASP A 555 8.33 -21.64 -7.16
CA ASP A 555 8.44 -23.03 -7.60
C ASP A 555 8.09 -24.09 -6.53
N GLY A 556 7.07 -23.82 -5.71
CA GLY A 556 6.62 -24.69 -4.62
C GLY A 556 7.54 -24.71 -3.39
N LEU A 557 8.51 -23.79 -3.33
CA LEU A 557 9.43 -23.62 -2.22
C LEU A 557 9.18 -22.31 -1.49
N ILE A 558 9.29 -22.34 -0.17
CA ILE A 558 9.18 -21.16 0.68
C ILE A 558 10.58 -20.72 1.08
N ALA A 559 10.91 -19.44 0.84
CA ALA A 559 12.14 -18.83 1.34
C ALA A 559 11.81 -17.86 2.47
N VAL A 560 12.47 -18.04 3.61
CA VAL A 560 12.36 -17.15 4.77
C VAL A 560 13.71 -16.52 5.05
N GLY A 561 13.82 -15.22 4.85
CA GLY A 561 14.93 -14.42 5.33
C GLY A 561 14.69 -14.00 6.77
N LEU A 562 15.63 -14.29 7.67
CA LEU A 562 15.51 -13.96 9.10
C LEU A 562 16.86 -13.62 9.74
N VAL A 563 16.83 -12.95 10.90
CA VAL A 563 17.98 -12.81 11.80
C VAL A 563 17.74 -13.68 13.03
N THR A 564 18.68 -14.59 13.30
CA THR A 564 18.67 -15.51 14.44
C THR A 564 19.94 -15.36 15.28
N GLN A 565 20.03 -16.10 16.39
CA GLN A 565 21.17 -16.01 17.30
C GLN A 565 22.44 -16.60 16.66
N GLY A 566 23.46 -15.75 16.54
CA GLY A 566 24.81 -16.15 16.15
C GLY A 566 25.64 -16.67 17.32
N PRO A 567 26.86 -17.15 17.05
CA PRO A 567 27.76 -17.66 18.09
C PRO A 567 28.08 -16.60 19.15
N GLY A 568 27.62 -16.82 20.38
CA GLY A 568 27.87 -15.92 21.52
C GLY A 568 26.79 -14.85 21.72
N ASP A 569 25.76 -14.81 20.89
CA ASP A 569 24.64 -13.90 21.06
C ASP A 569 23.83 -14.25 22.31
N ALA A 570 23.32 -13.22 22.98
CA ALA A 570 22.25 -13.39 23.94
C ALA A 570 20.96 -13.73 23.18
N GLN A 571 20.08 -14.56 23.77
CA GLN A 571 18.82 -14.94 23.12
C GLN A 571 17.94 -13.74 22.76
N SER A 572 18.03 -12.64 23.52
CA SER A 572 17.33 -11.37 23.28
C SER A 572 17.93 -10.49 22.18
N SER A 573 19.05 -10.87 21.59
CA SER A 573 19.84 -9.99 20.71
C SER A 573 20.46 -10.77 19.56
N PRO A 574 19.63 -11.29 18.63
CA PRO A 574 20.11 -12.04 17.47
C PRO A 574 20.87 -11.13 16.49
N THR A 575 21.97 -11.63 15.92
CA THR A 575 22.79 -10.88 14.94
C THR A 575 23.02 -11.62 13.63
N GLN A 576 22.74 -12.92 13.55
CA GLN A 576 23.07 -13.74 12.39
C GLN A 576 21.95 -13.76 11.36
N ALA A 577 22.19 -13.17 10.20
CA ALA A 577 21.29 -13.26 9.06
C ALA A 577 21.34 -14.66 8.41
N VAL A 578 20.18 -15.24 8.17
CA VAL A 578 20.01 -16.58 7.59
C VAL A 578 18.85 -16.56 6.59
N VAL A 579 19.01 -17.26 5.48
CA VAL A 579 17.90 -17.66 4.61
C VAL A 579 17.64 -19.14 4.80
N LYS A 580 16.40 -19.48 5.13
CA LYS A 580 15.92 -20.87 5.23
C LYS A 580 14.96 -21.16 4.09
N ILE A 581 15.10 -22.34 3.49
CA ILE A 581 14.23 -22.83 2.41
C ILE A 581 13.42 -24.00 2.93
N PHE A 582 12.11 -23.98 2.69
CA PHE A 582 11.18 -25.00 3.09
C PHE A 582 10.39 -25.53 1.90
N GLY A 583 9.87 -26.76 2.03
CA GLY A 583 8.90 -27.32 1.10
C GLY A 583 7.86 -28.14 1.84
N LEU A 584 6.69 -28.31 1.23
CA LEU A 584 5.62 -29.15 1.76
C LEU A 584 5.77 -30.57 1.22
N GLN A 585 5.98 -31.55 2.11
CA GLN A 585 6.13 -32.98 1.76
C GLN A 585 5.16 -33.80 2.60
N ASP A 586 4.22 -34.50 1.98
CA ASP A 586 3.23 -35.36 2.66
C ASP A 586 2.52 -34.63 3.83
N ASP A 587 2.04 -33.40 3.60
CA ASP A 587 1.44 -32.50 4.60
C ASP A 587 2.38 -32.07 5.75
N ALA A 588 3.68 -32.32 5.65
CA ALA A 588 4.68 -31.83 6.59
C ALA A 588 5.51 -30.72 5.97
N LEU A 589 5.68 -29.63 6.71
CA LEU A 589 6.56 -28.54 6.33
C LEU A 589 7.99 -28.86 6.75
N VAL A 590 8.91 -29.01 5.77
CA VAL A 590 10.27 -29.49 6.01
C VAL A 590 11.29 -28.43 5.61
N GLU A 591 12.27 -28.15 6.48
CA GLU A 591 13.44 -27.34 6.13
C GLU A 591 14.35 -28.13 5.18
N LEU A 592 14.51 -27.63 3.96
CA LEU A 592 15.32 -28.25 2.91
C LEU A 592 16.74 -27.72 2.89
N ALA A 593 16.91 -26.43 3.22
CA ALA A 593 18.21 -25.78 3.25
C ALA A 593 18.21 -24.59 4.22
N SER A 594 19.39 -24.25 4.73
CA SER A 594 19.63 -23.05 5.53
C SER A 594 21.03 -22.52 5.24
N GLN A 595 21.13 -21.22 4.96
CA GLN A 595 22.37 -20.57 4.61
C GLN A 595 22.55 -19.27 5.41
N ILE A 596 23.72 -19.11 6.03
CA ILE A 596 24.12 -17.83 6.65
C ILE A 596 24.42 -16.83 5.54
N VAL A 597 23.86 -15.64 5.66
CA VAL A 597 24.12 -14.51 4.76
C VAL A 597 25.26 -13.70 5.37
N GLU A 598 26.42 -13.71 4.73
CA GLU A 598 27.60 -12.91 5.13
C GLU A 598 27.51 -11.45 4.71
#